data_AF-A0A562PYX5-F1
#
_entry.id   AF-A0A562PYX5-F1
#
_cell.length_a   1.000
_cell.length_b   1.000
_cell.length_c   1.000
_cell.angle_alpha   90.00
_cell.angle_beta   90.00
_cell.angle_gamma   90.00
#
_symmetry.space_group_name_H-M   'P 1'
#
loop_
_entity.id
_entity.type
_entity.pdbx_description
1 polymer ?
#
loop_
_entity_poly.entity_id
_entity_poly.type
_entity_poly.pdbx_seq_one_letter_code
_entity_poly.pdbx_strand_id
1 'polypeptide(L)'
;MTTDPLTKTRKALLASLKDPQAPEELLMDLLSKAEKQFPELMHRFEPGVGRNALDPDKISWNAEYFSRHLLLTEQNFARERIEHLLAVREHLRKLGVKGFVPKDRPSNPSSQGEHHVTSNYTPSLNLQKFVAEGDLLTIRTALRMELNDNSLSAQQVRAALVWARGHVAGLLEAYSEKSFAREIEADRNLWTSQYYAHQVVYLKANFAEERFLHLVEVRNHLRQQGVEGFTAVPPRSRAGTHASSVAPAQARSQSKQSESSSPYTSPPERNPVFKAALLIGGALAALVVLLIAIGK
;
A
#
# COMPACT_ATOMS: atom_id res chain seq x y z
N MET A 1 -33.65 -19.07 -7.42
CA MET A 1 -33.18 -18.02 -8.35
C MET A 1 -33.35 -16.64 -7.71
N THR A 2 -32.55 -16.32 -6.69
CA THR A 2 -32.64 -15.07 -5.89
C THR A 2 -31.30 -14.30 -5.87
N THR A 3 -30.39 -14.60 -6.79
CA THR A 3 -28.96 -14.22 -6.72
C THR A 3 -28.59 -12.87 -7.34
N ASP A 4 -29.51 -12.17 -7.99
CA ASP A 4 -29.17 -10.93 -8.72
C ASP A 4 -28.89 -9.71 -7.83
N PRO A 5 -29.72 -9.35 -6.82
CA PRO A 5 -29.50 -8.14 -6.03
C PRO A 5 -28.27 -8.21 -5.12
N LEU A 6 -28.06 -9.34 -4.43
CA LEU A 6 -26.90 -9.53 -3.55
C LEU A 6 -25.58 -9.44 -4.34
N THR A 7 -25.50 -10.11 -5.49
CA THR A 7 -24.31 -10.10 -6.34
C THR A 7 -24.02 -8.70 -6.87
N LYS A 8 -25.06 -7.97 -7.31
CA LYS A 8 -24.93 -6.58 -7.76
C LYS A 8 -24.45 -5.66 -6.62
N THR A 9 -25.00 -5.80 -5.41
CA THR A 9 -24.59 -5.02 -4.24
C THR A 9 -23.14 -5.30 -3.86
N ARG A 10 -22.71 -6.56 -3.82
CA ARG A 10 -21.31 -6.93 -3.56
C ARG A 10 -20.36 -6.33 -4.59
N LYS A 11 -20.67 -6.47 -5.89
CA LYS A 11 -19.87 -5.88 -6.96
C LYS A 11 -19.78 -4.36 -6.86
N ALA A 12 -20.90 -3.70 -6.58
CA ALA A 12 -20.94 -2.25 -6.42
C ALA A 12 -20.09 -1.79 -5.21
N LEU A 13 -20.18 -2.47 -4.07
CA LEU A 13 -19.33 -2.21 -2.90
C LEU A 13 -17.83 -2.35 -3.21
N LEU A 14 -17.42 -3.44 -3.87
CA LEU A 14 -16.01 -3.65 -4.24
C LEU A 14 -15.51 -2.60 -5.23
N ALA A 15 -16.37 -2.18 -6.17
CA ALA A 15 -16.05 -1.09 -7.08
C ALA A 15 -15.88 0.24 -6.32
N SER A 16 -16.71 0.51 -5.32
CA SER A 16 -16.58 1.69 -4.45
C SER A 16 -15.28 1.70 -3.63
N LEU A 17 -14.77 0.54 -3.20
CA LEU A 17 -13.48 0.46 -2.50
C LEU A 17 -12.30 0.95 -3.35
N LYS A 18 -12.40 0.85 -4.69
CA LYS A 18 -11.37 1.31 -5.63
C LYS A 18 -11.41 2.82 -5.88
N ASP A 19 -12.46 3.52 -5.47
CA ASP A 19 -12.62 4.94 -5.76
C ASP A 19 -11.71 5.77 -4.84
N PRO A 20 -10.67 6.48 -5.33
CA PRO A 20 -9.77 7.25 -4.49
C PRO A 20 -10.45 8.41 -3.74
N GLN A 21 -11.56 8.95 -4.27
CA GLN A 21 -12.27 10.08 -3.67
C GLN A 21 -13.11 9.68 -2.47
N ALA A 22 -13.45 8.39 -2.31
CA ALA A 22 -14.33 7.92 -1.26
C ALA A 22 -13.67 8.02 0.13
N PRO A 23 -14.18 8.80 1.09
CA PRO A 23 -13.69 8.75 2.46
C PRO A 23 -14.01 7.39 3.10
N GLU A 24 -13.16 6.96 4.05
CA GLU A 24 -13.30 5.65 4.71
C GLU A 24 -14.62 5.53 5.49
N GLU A 25 -14.97 6.58 6.24
CA GLU A 25 -16.21 6.67 7.02
C GLU A 25 -17.45 6.48 6.14
N LEU A 26 -17.47 7.10 4.95
CA LEU A 26 -18.58 6.96 4.00
C LEU A 26 -18.72 5.52 3.50
N LEU A 27 -17.61 4.85 3.22
CA LEU A 27 -17.61 3.45 2.77
C LEU A 27 -18.13 2.51 3.87
N MET A 28 -17.73 2.75 5.13
CA MET A 28 -18.21 1.99 6.29
C MET A 28 -19.70 2.20 6.55
N ASP A 29 -20.19 3.43 6.40
CA ASP A 29 -21.61 3.74 6.53
C ASP A 29 -22.45 3.06 5.45
N LEU A 30 -21.98 3.07 4.20
CA LEU A 30 -22.64 2.39 3.09
C LEU A 30 -22.63 0.87 3.27
N LEU A 31 -21.52 0.30 3.75
CA LEU A 31 -21.43 -1.12 4.09
C LEU A 31 -22.46 -1.50 5.16
N SER A 32 -22.49 -0.75 6.26
CA SER A 32 -23.40 -1.00 7.38
C SER A 32 -24.87 -0.90 6.98
N LYS A 33 -25.20 0.01 6.05
CA LYS A 33 -26.57 0.11 5.50
C LYS A 33 -26.91 -1.04 4.57
N ALA A 34 -25.99 -1.41 3.69
CA ALA A 34 -26.19 -2.53 2.78
C ALA A 34 -26.41 -3.83 3.56
N GLU A 35 -25.67 -4.04 4.65
CA GLU A 35 -25.83 -5.20 5.55
C GLU A 35 -27.16 -5.18 6.31
N LYS A 36 -27.61 -4.00 6.79
CA LYS A 36 -28.94 -3.86 7.40
C LYS A 36 -30.07 -4.19 6.43
N GLN A 37 -29.93 -3.77 5.17
CA GLN A 37 -30.92 -4.00 4.13
C GLN A 37 -30.88 -5.44 3.61
N PHE A 38 -29.70 -6.05 3.59
CA PHE A 38 -29.47 -7.42 3.14
C PHE A 38 -28.70 -8.19 4.22
N PRO A 39 -29.38 -8.80 5.20
CA PRO A 39 -28.70 -9.56 6.25
C PRO A 39 -27.81 -10.70 5.72
N GLU A 40 -28.14 -11.27 4.56
CA GLU A 40 -27.35 -12.31 3.87
C GLU A 40 -26.22 -11.75 2.99
N LEU A 41 -25.97 -10.43 3.02
CA LEU A 41 -24.92 -9.81 2.21
C LEU A 41 -23.54 -10.36 2.55
N MET A 42 -23.28 -10.58 3.84
CA MET A 42 -22.00 -11.04 4.35
C MET A 42 -21.93 -12.56 4.37
N HIS A 43 -20.81 -13.09 3.90
CA HIS A 43 -20.43 -14.47 4.18
C HIS A 43 -19.76 -14.55 5.55
N ARG A 44 -19.79 -15.74 6.16
CA ARG A 44 -18.94 -16.04 7.31
C ARG A 44 -17.47 -15.83 6.92
N PHE A 45 -16.70 -15.21 7.80
CA PHE A 45 -15.29 -14.98 7.55
C PHE A 45 -14.50 -16.29 7.43
N GLU A 46 -13.74 -16.37 6.35
CA GLU A 46 -12.76 -17.41 6.12
C GLU A 46 -11.37 -16.77 6.08
N PRO A 47 -10.51 -17.03 7.09
CA PRO A 47 -9.23 -16.34 7.21
C PRO A 47 -8.30 -16.61 6.04
N GLY A 48 -8.44 -17.74 5.35
CA GLY A 48 -7.46 -18.18 4.36
C GLY A 48 -6.15 -18.61 5.02
N VAL A 49 -5.15 -18.96 4.21
CA VAL A 49 -3.84 -19.44 4.67
C VAL A 49 -2.70 -18.79 3.88
N GLY A 50 -1.51 -18.72 4.49
CA GLY A 50 -0.30 -18.16 3.88
C GLY A 50 -0.53 -16.75 3.37
N ARG A 51 -0.19 -16.49 2.09
CA ARG A 51 -0.37 -15.16 1.48
C ARG A 51 -1.84 -14.71 1.50
N ASN A 52 -2.81 -15.61 1.44
CA ASN A 52 -4.24 -15.28 1.37
C ASN A 52 -4.85 -14.89 2.72
N ALA A 53 -4.09 -15.06 3.81
CA ALA A 53 -4.48 -14.64 5.14
C ALA A 53 -4.44 -13.12 5.31
N LEU A 54 -5.36 -12.57 6.10
CA LEU A 54 -5.27 -11.17 6.51
C LEU A 54 -4.01 -11.00 7.35
N ASP A 55 -3.14 -10.08 6.94
CA ASP A 55 -1.88 -9.80 7.62
C ASP A 55 -2.05 -8.49 8.40
N PRO A 56 -2.04 -8.52 9.75
CA PRO A 56 -2.19 -7.31 10.55
C PRO A 56 -0.99 -6.36 10.44
N ASP A 57 0.16 -6.83 9.93
CA ASP A 57 1.36 -6.00 9.78
C ASP A 57 1.27 -5.10 8.54
N LYS A 58 1.22 -3.78 8.79
CA LYS A 58 1.16 -2.73 7.78
C LYS A 58 2.37 -2.71 6.85
N ILE A 59 3.48 -3.36 7.22
CA ILE A 59 4.67 -3.47 6.37
C ILE A 59 4.38 -4.26 5.09
N SER A 60 3.44 -5.21 5.14
CA SER A 60 3.01 -6.01 3.98
C SER A 60 1.98 -5.29 3.09
N TRP A 61 1.42 -4.18 3.55
CA TRP A 61 0.33 -3.48 2.89
C TRP A 61 0.84 -2.61 1.75
N ASN A 62 0.80 -3.15 0.55
CA ASN A 62 1.12 -2.47 -0.70
C ASN A 62 -0.04 -2.57 -1.71
N ALA A 63 0.11 -1.97 -2.89
CA ALA A 63 -0.95 -1.98 -3.91
C ALA A 63 -1.28 -3.41 -4.40
N GLU A 64 -0.28 -4.29 -4.53
CA GLU A 64 -0.48 -5.69 -4.92
C GLU A 64 -1.23 -6.48 -3.85
N TYR A 65 -0.86 -6.27 -2.57
CA TYR A 65 -1.59 -6.81 -1.42
C TYR A 65 -3.07 -6.39 -1.48
N PHE A 66 -3.34 -5.11 -1.69
CA PHE A 66 -4.70 -4.60 -1.82
C PHE A 66 -5.45 -5.26 -2.98
N SER A 67 -4.87 -5.30 -4.18
CA SER A 67 -5.48 -5.92 -5.37
C SER A 67 -5.78 -7.41 -5.16
N ARG A 68 -4.85 -8.16 -4.56
CA ARG A 68 -5.02 -9.58 -4.27
C ARG A 68 -6.11 -9.81 -3.23
N HIS A 69 -6.11 -9.05 -2.15
CA HIS A 69 -7.14 -9.17 -1.12
C HIS A 69 -8.52 -8.72 -1.62
N LEU A 70 -8.58 -7.81 -2.59
CA LEU A 70 -9.83 -7.44 -3.26
C LEU A 70 -10.44 -8.62 -4.04
N LEU A 71 -9.62 -9.39 -4.76
CA LEU A 71 -10.06 -10.62 -5.44
C LEU A 71 -10.51 -11.70 -4.45
N LEU A 72 -9.81 -11.84 -3.32
CA LEU A 72 -10.21 -12.79 -2.28
C LEU A 72 -11.55 -12.40 -1.64
N THR A 73 -11.85 -11.11 -1.52
CA THR A 73 -13.15 -10.61 -1.02
C THR A 73 -14.29 -10.89 -2.01
N GLU A 74 -14.02 -11.03 -3.31
CA GLU A 74 -15.04 -11.50 -4.26
C GLU A 74 -15.47 -12.94 -3.97
N GLN A 75 -14.55 -13.78 -3.49
CA GLN A 75 -14.80 -15.19 -3.16
C GLN A 75 -15.40 -15.36 -1.77
N ASN A 76 -14.87 -14.63 -0.78
CA ASN A 76 -15.38 -14.60 0.59
C ASN A 76 -15.74 -13.16 0.96
N PHE A 77 -16.98 -12.76 0.66
CA PHE A 77 -17.47 -11.41 0.94
C PHE A 77 -17.80 -11.25 2.44
N ALA A 78 -16.76 -11.27 3.27
CA ALA A 78 -16.85 -11.16 4.71
C ALA A 78 -16.52 -9.74 5.18
N ARG A 79 -17.15 -9.33 6.29
CA ARG A 79 -17.00 -7.98 6.86
C ARG A 79 -15.55 -7.67 7.19
N GLU A 80 -14.87 -8.62 7.82
CA GLU A 80 -13.48 -8.54 8.26
C GLU A 80 -12.53 -8.28 7.09
N ARG A 81 -12.80 -8.87 5.92
CA ARG A 81 -11.98 -8.62 4.71
C ARG A 81 -12.20 -7.23 4.14
N ILE A 82 -13.42 -6.71 4.20
CA ILE A 82 -13.76 -5.36 3.72
C ILE A 82 -13.15 -4.31 4.65
N GLU A 83 -13.29 -4.48 5.96
CA GLU A 83 -12.68 -3.60 6.97
C GLU A 83 -11.15 -3.60 6.85
N HIS A 84 -10.54 -4.77 6.65
CA HIS A 84 -9.11 -4.87 6.39
C HIS A 84 -8.69 -4.14 5.11
N LEU A 85 -9.44 -4.30 4.01
CA LEU A 85 -9.17 -3.58 2.77
C LEU A 85 -9.28 -2.06 2.94
N LEU A 86 -10.22 -1.58 3.76
CA LEU A 86 -10.34 -0.16 4.09
C LEU A 86 -9.13 0.35 4.87
N ALA A 87 -8.66 -0.42 5.86
CA ALA A 87 -7.46 -0.07 6.62
C ALA A 87 -6.19 -0.05 5.74
N VAL A 88 -6.04 -1.04 4.85
CA VAL A 88 -4.96 -1.09 3.84
C VAL A 88 -5.02 0.13 2.93
N ARG A 89 -6.21 0.44 2.41
CA ARG A 89 -6.43 1.59 1.55
C ARG A 89 -6.06 2.91 2.23
N GLU A 90 -6.45 3.10 3.49
CA GLU A 90 -6.10 4.32 4.24
C GLU A 90 -4.60 4.41 4.50
N HIS A 91 -3.94 3.28 4.75
CA HIS A 91 -2.49 3.23 4.84
C HIS A 91 -1.82 3.67 3.51
N LEU A 92 -2.26 3.12 2.38
CA LEU A 92 -1.73 3.49 1.05
C LEU A 92 -2.00 4.95 0.71
N ARG A 93 -3.16 5.48 1.11
CA ARG A 93 -3.49 6.90 0.96
C ARG A 93 -2.55 7.80 1.78
N LYS A 94 -2.28 7.44 3.04
CA LYS A 94 -1.33 8.18 3.91
C LYS A 94 0.08 8.19 3.34
N LEU A 95 0.47 7.13 2.64
CA LEU A 95 1.74 7.02 1.93
C LEU A 95 1.77 7.74 0.57
N GLY A 96 0.64 8.27 0.09
CA GLY A 96 0.57 8.97 -1.19
C GLY A 96 0.59 8.06 -2.42
N VAL A 97 0.21 6.79 -2.29
CA VAL A 97 0.29 5.81 -3.40
C VAL A 97 -0.70 6.19 -4.51
N LYS A 98 -0.19 6.24 -5.75
CA LYS A 98 -0.97 6.53 -6.96
C LYS A 98 -2.19 5.61 -7.05
N GLY A 99 -3.37 6.19 -7.29
CA GLY A 99 -4.64 5.48 -7.32
C GLY A 99 -5.40 5.42 -5.98
N PHE A 100 -4.80 5.85 -4.87
CA PHE A 100 -5.42 5.86 -3.54
C PHE A 100 -5.64 7.27 -2.95
N VAL A 101 -5.06 8.30 -3.57
CA VAL A 101 -5.12 9.70 -3.12
C VAL A 101 -6.27 10.46 -3.82
N PRO A 102 -7.10 11.23 -3.07
CA PRO A 102 -8.13 12.11 -3.65
C PRO A 102 -7.56 13.18 -4.58
N LYS A 103 -8.33 13.63 -5.58
CA LYS A 103 -7.89 14.56 -6.63
C LYS A 103 -7.95 16.03 -6.18
N ASP A 104 -8.87 16.36 -5.27
CA ASP A 104 -9.12 17.75 -4.83
C ASP A 104 -8.31 18.16 -3.59
N ARG A 105 -7.45 17.27 -3.07
CA ARG A 105 -6.50 17.67 -2.04
C ARG A 105 -5.46 18.55 -2.74
N PRO A 106 -5.27 19.83 -2.34
CA PRO A 106 -4.26 20.67 -2.97
C PRO A 106 -2.93 19.92 -2.85
N SER A 107 -2.46 19.47 -4.00
CA SER A 107 -1.11 19.03 -4.17
C SER A 107 -0.25 20.26 -3.87
N ASN A 108 0.26 20.35 -2.63
CA ASN A 108 1.68 20.67 -2.49
C ASN A 108 2.37 19.88 -3.60
N PRO A 109 3.20 20.47 -4.47
CA PRO A 109 3.74 19.80 -5.64
C PRO A 109 4.64 18.65 -5.19
N SER A 110 3.99 17.55 -4.85
CA SER A 110 4.47 16.22 -4.60
C SER A 110 3.93 15.43 -5.79
N SER A 111 4.44 15.77 -6.96
CA SER A 111 4.40 14.95 -8.17
C SER A 111 5.19 13.68 -7.86
N GLN A 112 4.56 12.74 -7.16
CA GLN A 112 5.26 11.74 -6.37
C GLN A 112 4.59 10.37 -6.49
N GLY A 113 4.65 9.84 -7.70
CA GLY A 113 4.39 8.45 -8.08
C GLY A 113 4.78 8.33 -9.54
N GLU A 114 6.07 8.19 -9.88
CA GLU A 114 6.89 6.99 -9.62
C GLU A 114 8.28 7.30 -9.01
N HIS A 115 8.47 8.53 -8.52
CA HIS A 115 9.75 9.03 -7.98
C HIS A 115 9.76 9.31 -6.45
N HIS A 116 8.84 8.75 -5.67
CA HIS A 116 8.70 9.09 -4.23
C HIS A 116 8.72 7.93 -3.25
N VAL A 117 9.56 6.94 -3.51
CA VAL A 117 10.12 6.17 -2.39
C VAL A 117 11.46 6.79 -1.96
N THR A 118 11.89 7.89 -2.60
CA THR A 118 13.26 8.43 -2.50
C THR A 118 13.38 9.74 -1.73
N SER A 119 12.29 10.35 -1.23
CA SER A 119 12.35 11.68 -0.60
C SER A 119 13.18 11.76 0.68
N ASN A 120 13.35 10.64 1.39
CA ASN A 120 14.24 10.56 2.55
C ASN A 120 15.26 9.41 2.43
N TYR A 121 15.28 8.70 1.29
CA TYR A 121 16.28 7.66 1.07
C TYR A 121 17.50 8.25 0.37
N THR A 122 18.59 8.33 1.11
CA THR A 122 19.91 8.61 0.55
C THR A 122 20.59 7.29 0.19
N PRO A 123 20.81 6.99 -1.11
CA PRO A 123 21.55 5.80 -1.52
C PRO A 123 22.96 5.80 -0.92
N SER A 124 23.53 4.63 -0.66
CA SER A 124 24.94 4.57 -0.31
C SER A 124 25.81 5.07 -1.46
N LEU A 125 27.02 5.56 -1.13
CA LEU A 125 28.01 5.97 -2.13
C LEU A 125 28.29 4.86 -3.15
N ASN A 126 28.31 3.60 -2.70
CA ASN A 126 28.51 2.45 -3.59
C ASN A 126 27.35 2.29 -4.56
N LEU A 127 26.10 2.32 -4.07
CA LEU A 127 24.93 2.19 -4.93
C LEU A 127 24.85 3.35 -5.94
N GLN A 128 25.14 4.57 -5.48
CA GLN A 128 25.15 5.75 -6.34
C GLN A 128 26.22 5.65 -7.44
N LYS A 129 27.43 5.26 -7.07
CA LYS A 129 28.54 5.06 -8.02
C LYS A 129 28.20 4.00 -9.06
N PHE A 130 27.75 2.82 -8.65
CA PHE A 130 27.48 1.73 -9.59
C PHE A 130 26.29 2.01 -10.50
N VAL A 131 25.27 2.72 -10.01
CA VAL A 131 24.17 3.19 -10.88
C VAL A 131 24.66 4.19 -11.92
N ALA A 132 25.60 5.07 -11.56
CA ALA A 132 26.21 6.00 -12.54
C ALA A 132 27.09 5.28 -13.58
N GLU A 133 27.76 4.18 -13.20
CA GLU A 133 28.58 3.35 -14.10
C GLU A 133 27.74 2.45 -15.04
N GLY A 134 26.50 2.12 -14.65
CA GLY A 134 25.52 1.46 -15.51
C GLY A 134 25.69 -0.06 -15.68
N ASP A 135 26.69 -0.69 -15.06
CA ASP A 135 26.89 -2.14 -15.11
C ASP A 135 25.88 -2.88 -14.21
N LEU A 136 25.04 -3.72 -14.81
CA LEU A 136 23.95 -4.41 -14.10
C LEU A 136 24.47 -5.31 -12.98
N LEU A 137 25.60 -5.99 -13.17
CA LEU A 137 26.13 -6.94 -12.20
C LEU A 137 26.57 -6.22 -10.91
N THR A 138 27.26 -5.10 -11.03
CA THR A 138 27.71 -4.26 -9.92
C THR A 138 26.54 -3.57 -9.21
N ILE A 139 25.56 -3.04 -9.95
CA ILE A 139 24.35 -2.45 -9.35
C ILE A 139 23.58 -3.50 -8.53
N ARG A 140 23.35 -4.69 -9.08
CA ARG A 140 22.70 -5.81 -8.36
C ARG A 140 23.50 -6.22 -7.13
N THR A 141 24.82 -6.16 -7.19
CA THR A 141 25.70 -6.41 -6.05
C THR A 141 25.51 -5.36 -4.97
N ALA A 142 25.47 -4.08 -5.34
CA ALA A 142 25.21 -2.98 -4.42
C ALA A 142 23.86 -3.09 -3.72
N LEU A 143 22.80 -3.44 -4.46
CA LEU A 143 21.48 -3.66 -3.89
C LEU A 143 21.44 -4.83 -2.90
N ARG A 144 22.19 -5.91 -3.15
CA ARG A 144 22.36 -6.98 -2.16
C ARG A 144 23.15 -6.53 -0.93
N MET A 145 24.07 -5.57 -1.07
CA MET A 145 24.77 -4.99 0.08
C MET A 145 23.81 -4.15 0.93
N GLU A 146 22.96 -3.33 0.32
CA GLU A 146 21.90 -2.58 1.03
C GLU A 146 20.92 -3.53 1.72
N LEU A 147 20.51 -4.61 1.03
CA LEU A 147 19.66 -5.66 1.59
C LEU A 147 20.26 -6.28 2.87
N ASN A 148 21.57 -6.51 2.89
CA ASN A 148 22.28 -7.12 4.03
C ASN A 148 22.77 -6.09 5.06
N ASP A 149 22.57 -4.79 4.84
CA ASP A 149 22.98 -3.76 5.79
C ASP A 149 21.97 -3.68 6.93
N ASN A 150 22.31 -4.26 8.08
CA ASN A 150 21.42 -4.24 9.25
C ASN A 150 21.14 -2.85 9.83
N SER A 151 21.86 -1.82 9.40
CA SER A 151 21.54 -0.44 9.77
C SER A 151 20.30 0.12 9.06
N LEU A 152 19.86 -0.54 7.97
CA LEU A 152 18.69 -0.14 7.21
C LEU A 152 17.39 -0.76 7.71
N SER A 153 16.31 0.01 7.65
CA SER A 153 14.94 -0.50 7.77
C SER A 153 14.49 -1.21 6.49
N ALA A 154 13.46 -2.06 6.59
CA ALA A 154 12.84 -2.68 5.42
C ALA A 154 12.38 -1.63 4.39
N GLN A 155 11.82 -0.52 4.86
CA GLN A 155 11.39 0.60 4.01
C GLN A 155 12.58 1.21 3.23
N GLN A 156 13.72 1.42 3.89
CA GLN A 156 14.91 1.97 3.22
C GLN A 156 15.50 1.00 2.19
N VAL A 157 15.47 -0.31 2.44
CA VAL A 157 15.92 -1.30 1.45
C VAL A 157 14.97 -1.35 0.24
N ARG A 158 13.64 -1.25 0.44
CA ARG A 158 12.67 -1.12 -0.67
C ARG A 158 12.89 0.17 -1.45
N ALA A 159 13.19 1.27 -0.76
CA ALA A 159 13.54 2.54 -1.38
C ALA A 159 14.78 2.46 -2.27
N ALA A 160 15.80 1.71 -1.84
CA ALA A 160 17.00 1.45 -2.61
C ALA A 160 16.70 0.79 -3.96
N LEU A 161 15.85 -0.24 -3.95
CA LEU A 161 15.44 -0.96 -5.16
C LEU A 161 14.68 -0.03 -6.12
N VAL A 162 13.69 0.71 -5.60
CA VAL A 162 12.89 1.65 -6.41
C VAL A 162 13.76 2.74 -7.01
N TRP A 163 14.67 3.31 -6.22
CA TRP A 163 15.63 4.31 -6.69
C TRP A 163 16.47 3.76 -7.85
N ALA A 164 17.11 2.60 -7.67
CA ALA A 164 17.97 2.02 -8.69
C ALA A 164 17.20 1.66 -9.98
N ARG A 165 15.99 1.08 -9.86
CA ARG A 165 15.14 0.74 -11.00
C ARG A 165 14.72 1.97 -11.81
N GLY A 166 14.49 3.10 -11.14
CA GLY A 166 14.16 4.36 -11.82
C GLY A 166 15.31 4.95 -12.64
N HIS A 167 16.55 4.52 -12.41
CA HIS A 167 17.73 5.04 -13.11
C HIS A 167 18.29 4.08 -14.16
N VAL A 168 18.09 2.77 -14.02
CA VAL A 168 18.69 1.77 -14.89
C VAL A 168 17.63 0.80 -15.41
N ALA A 169 17.34 0.89 -16.71
CA ALA A 169 16.47 -0.06 -17.40
C ALA A 169 17.10 -1.46 -17.44
N GLY A 170 16.27 -2.51 -17.42
CA GLY A 170 16.73 -3.90 -17.45
C GLY A 170 17.42 -4.38 -16.16
N LEU A 171 17.41 -3.56 -15.10
CA LEU A 171 17.96 -3.93 -13.79
C LEU A 171 17.34 -5.22 -13.24
N LEU A 172 16.04 -5.37 -13.42
CA LEU A 172 15.25 -6.50 -12.95
C LEU A 172 15.01 -7.50 -14.05
N GLU A 173 15.04 -8.77 -13.68
CA GLU A 173 14.61 -9.88 -14.52
C GLU A 173 13.18 -10.27 -14.20
N ALA A 174 12.50 -10.92 -15.15
CA ALA A 174 11.25 -11.62 -14.85
C ALA A 174 11.51 -12.73 -13.82
N TYR A 175 10.57 -12.91 -12.90
CA TYR A 175 10.60 -14.04 -11.98
C TYR A 175 10.65 -15.37 -12.74
N SER A 176 11.56 -16.25 -12.34
CA SER A 176 11.63 -17.60 -12.86
C SER A 176 12.05 -18.62 -11.79
N GLU A 177 11.53 -19.83 -11.94
CA GLU A 177 11.90 -20.99 -11.15
C GLU A 177 12.78 -21.92 -11.98
N LYS A 178 13.95 -22.27 -11.44
CA LYS A 178 14.98 -23.06 -12.12
C LYS A 178 15.66 -23.99 -11.11
N SER A 179 16.45 -24.93 -11.60
CA SER A 179 17.23 -25.86 -10.76
C SER A 179 18.06 -25.15 -9.68
N PHE A 180 18.51 -23.92 -9.95
CA PHE A 180 19.32 -23.08 -9.05
C PHE A 180 18.55 -21.89 -8.45
N ALA A 181 17.23 -21.83 -8.62
CA ALA A 181 16.36 -20.80 -8.05
C ALA A 181 14.95 -21.38 -7.86
N ARG A 182 14.70 -22.02 -6.71
CA ARG A 182 13.42 -22.67 -6.41
C ARG A 182 12.34 -21.64 -6.04
N GLU A 183 11.11 -22.12 -5.88
CA GLU A 183 9.96 -21.29 -5.50
C GLU A 183 10.19 -20.48 -4.21
N ILE A 184 9.37 -19.45 -4.04
CA ILE A 184 9.35 -18.62 -2.83
C ILE A 184 8.43 -19.27 -1.80
N GLU A 185 8.95 -19.48 -0.59
CA GLU A 185 8.20 -20.08 0.52
C GLU A 185 7.28 -19.03 1.14
N ALA A 186 5.99 -19.35 1.22
CA ALA A 186 4.97 -18.48 1.78
C ALA A 186 4.77 -18.69 3.28
N ASP A 187 5.10 -19.86 3.83
CA ASP A 187 4.99 -20.14 5.25
C ASP A 187 6.14 -19.48 6.03
N ARG A 188 5.79 -18.45 6.83
CA ARG A 188 6.76 -17.71 7.66
C ARG A 188 7.42 -18.58 8.71
N ASN A 189 6.80 -19.68 9.13
CA ASN A 189 7.41 -20.60 10.11
C ASN A 189 8.66 -21.29 9.55
N LEU A 190 8.81 -21.34 8.22
CA LEU A 190 9.95 -21.91 7.53
C LEU A 190 11.03 -20.86 7.20
N TRP A 191 10.80 -19.58 7.54
CA TRP A 191 11.73 -18.49 7.28
C TRP A 191 12.85 -18.46 8.33
N THR A 192 13.85 -19.30 8.13
CA THR A 192 15.05 -19.36 8.95
C THR A 192 16.20 -18.49 8.38
N SER A 193 17.26 -18.28 9.16
CA SER A 193 18.50 -17.64 8.66
C SER A 193 19.12 -18.44 7.50
N GLN A 194 19.02 -19.78 7.54
CA GLN A 194 19.45 -20.65 6.45
C GLN A 194 18.58 -20.47 5.19
N TYR A 195 17.26 -20.37 5.36
CA TYR A 195 16.35 -20.08 4.26
C TYR A 195 16.68 -18.73 3.60
N TYR A 196 16.93 -17.70 4.41
CA TYR A 196 17.40 -16.40 3.92
C TYR A 196 18.68 -16.55 3.09
N ALA A 197 19.70 -17.26 3.59
CA ALA A 197 20.95 -17.48 2.88
C ALA A 197 20.75 -18.20 1.53
N HIS A 198 19.86 -19.20 1.46
CA HIS A 198 19.51 -19.87 0.21
C HIS A 198 18.81 -18.92 -0.77
N GLN A 199 17.85 -18.11 -0.30
CA GLN A 199 17.17 -17.15 -1.15
C GLN A 199 18.10 -16.06 -1.67
N VAL A 200 19.13 -15.66 -0.92
CA VAL A 200 20.18 -14.74 -1.41
C VAL A 200 20.94 -15.37 -2.60
N VAL A 201 21.20 -16.68 -2.57
CA VAL A 201 21.79 -17.39 -3.72
C VAL A 201 20.84 -17.40 -4.92
N TYR A 202 19.55 -17.66 -4.69
CA TYR A 202 18.54 -17.65 -5.75
C TYR A 202 18.37 -16.27 -6.39
N LEU A 203 18.44 -15.21 -5.59
CA LEU A 203 18.43 -13.83 -6.07
C LEU A 203 19.63 -13.53 -6.98
N LYS A 204 20.80 -14.16 -6.75
CA LYS A 204 21.96 -14.02 -7.64
C LYS A 204 21.73 -14.72 -8.99
N ALA A 205 20.99 -15.82 -9.00
CA ALA A 205 20.69 -16.59 -10.21
C ALA A 205 19.54 -15.98 -11.04
N ASN A 206 18.60 -15.29 -10.38
CA ASN A 206 17.50 -14.58 -11.02
C ASN A 206 17.19 -13.32 -10.20
N PHE A 207 17.65 -12.16 -10.67
CA PHE A 207 17.49 -10.89 -9.97
C PHE A 207 16.09 -10.30 -10.22
N ALA A 208 15.07 -11.01 -9.74
CA ALA A 208 13.66 -10.64 -9.85
C ALA A 208 13.22 -9.77 -8.67
N GLU A 209 12.27 -8.87 -8.93
CA GLU A 209 11.72 -7.95 -7.92
C GLU A 209 11.07 -8.73 -6.78
N GLU A 210 10.31 -9.76 -7.11
CA GLU A 210 9.60 -10.64 -6.20
C GLU A 210 10.56 -11.31 -5.20
N ARG A 211 11.72 -11.80 -5.68
CA ARG A 211 12.73 -12.42 -4.81
C ARG A 211 13.41 -11.40 -3.90
N PHE A 212 13.70 -10.22 -4.43
CA PHE A 212 14.32 -9.16 -3.65
C PHE A 212 13.39 -8.68 -2.54
N LEU A 213 12.12 -8.41 -2.86
CA LEU A 213 11.12 -7.97 -1.90
C LEU A 213 10.80 -9.06 -0.87
N HIS A 214 10.77 -10.32 -1.28
CA HIS A 214 10.64 -11.45 -0.36
C HIS A 214 11.81 -11.51 0.64
N LEU A 215 13.05 -11.34 0.17
CA LEU A 215 14.21 -11.29 1.07
C LEU A 215 14.15 -10.12 2.06
N VAL A 216 13.59 -8.96 1.67
CA VAL A 216 13.34 -7.86 2.61
C VAL A 216 12.38 -8.30 3.72
N GLU A 217 11.36 -9.09 3.39
CA GLU A 217 10.36 -9.60 4.35
C GLU A 217 10.96 -10.65 5.28
N VAL A 218 11.67 -11.63 4.73
CA VAL A 218 12.37 -12.66 5.51
C VAL A 218 13.36 -12.03 6.47
N ARG A 219 14.16 -11.06 6.00
CA ARG A 219 15.10 -10.32 6.86
C ARG A 219 14.38 -9.58 7.98
N ASN A 220 13.28 -8.90 7.68
CA ASN A 220 12.52 -8.15 8.68
C ASN A 220 11.88 -9.08 9.72
N HIS A 221 11.40 -10.24 9.30
CA HIS A 221 10.88 -11.27 10.18
C HIS A 221 11.95 -11.80 11.16
N LEU A 222 13.12 -12.18 10.64
CA LEU A 222 14.25 -12.65 11.45
C LEU A 222 14.74 -11.57 12.43
N ARG A 223 14.72 -10.31 12.01
CA ARG A 223 15.01 -9.16 12.89
C ARG A 223 14.03 -9.03 14.04
N GLN A 224 12.73 -9.11 13.78
CA GLN A 224 11.68 -9.01 14.81
C GLN A 224 11.79 -10.13 15.85
N GLN A 225 12.28 -11.31 15.43
CA GLN A 225 12.57 -12.44 16.31
C GLN A 225 13.90 -12.31 17.06
N GLY A 226 14.70 -11.27 16.80
CA GLY A 226 16.00 -11.07 17.43
C GLY A 226 17.07 -12.07 17.01
N VAL A 227 16.93 -12.70 15.85
CA VAL A 227 17.90 -13.69 15.35
C VAL A 227 19.27 -13.03 15.15
N GLU A 228 20.31 -13.70 15.64
CA GLU A 228 21.70 -13.24 15.53
C GLU A 228 22.06 -12.96 14.05
N GLY A 229 22.71 -11.83 13.81
CA GLY A 229 23.06 -11.39 12.45
C GLY A 229 21.94 -10.67 11.69
N PHE A 230 20.73 -10.51 12.26
CA PHE A 230 19.62 -9.75 11.65
C PHE A 230 19.12 -8.58 12.50
N THR A 231 19.59 -8.50 13.75
CA THR A 231 19.26 -7.43 14.69
C THR A 231 19.63 -6.06 14.11
N ALA A 232 18.80 -5.05 14.39
CA ALA A 232 19.06 -3.69 13.94
C ALA A 232 20.33 -3.16 14.62
N VAL A 233 21.23 -2.58 13.82
CA VAL A 233 22.40 -1.86 14.34
C VAL A 233 22.19 -0.36 14.14
N PRO A 234 22.85 0.51 14.93
CA PRO A 234 22.74 1.95 14.76
C PRO A 234 22.98 2.38 13.30
N PRO A 235 22.25 3.39 12.80
CA PRO A 235 22.46 3.93 11.46
C PRO A 235 23.93 4.30 11.28
N ARG A 236 24.57 3.78 10.22
CA ARG A 236 25.87 4.32 9.82
C ARG A 236 25.64 5.71 9.25
N SER A 237 26.43 6.70 9.71
CA SER A 237 26.37 8.06 9.18
C SER A 237 26.59 8.05 7.66
N ARG A 238 25.51 8.24 6.91
CA ARG A 238 25.55 8.43 5.45
C ARG A 238 25.84 9.91 5.25
N ALA A 239 27.11 10.28 5.15
CA ALA A 239 27.51 11.68 5.04
C ALA A 239 26.94 12.32 3.76
N GLY A 240 25.95 13.18 3.94
CA GLY A 240 25.56 14.23 3.01
C GLY A 240 25.63 15.55 3.77
N THR A 241 26.73 16.27 3.59
CA THR A 241 26.96 17.58 4.22
C THR A 241 26.06 18.60 3.54
N HIS A 242 24.95 18.98 4.18
CA HIS A 242 24.32 20.28 3.91
C HIS A 242 24.22 21.05 5.21
N ALA A 243 25.03 22.10 5.24
CA ALA A 243 25.19 23.04 6.33
C ALA A 243 23.87 23.75 6.65
N SER A 244 23.62 23.86 7.95
CA SER A 244 22.61 24.73 8.55
C SER A 244 22.81 26.18 8.09
N SER A 245 21.78 26.78 7.49
CA SER A 245 21.63 28.24 7.47
C SER A 245 20.38 28.60 8.25
N VAL A 246 20.62 29.14 9.45
CA VAL A 246 19.66 29.74 10.35
C VAL A 246 19.33 31.14 9.82
N ALA A 247 18.05 31.52 9.76
CA ALA A 247 17.61 32.92 9.79
C ALA A 247 16.13 33.02 10.24
N PRO A 248 15.70 34.12 10.86
CA PRO A 248 14.82 34.09 12.01
C PRO A 248 13.39 34.59 11.78
N ALA A 249 12.58 34.37 12.82
CA ALA A 249 11.19 34.74 12.99
C ALA A 249 10.89 36.25 12.90
N GLN A 250 9.71 36.57 12.36
CA GLN A 250 8.98 37.80 12.68
C GLN A 250 7.47 37.53 12.75
N ALA A 251 6.83 38.25 13.66
CA ALA A 251 5.54 37.96 14.25
C ALA A 251 4.40 38.80 13.66
N ARG A 252 3.19 38.28 13.90
CA ARG A 252 2.00 38.98 14.45
C ARG A 252 0.91 39.54 13.51
N SER A 253 -0.31 39.09 13.83
CA SER A 253 -1.59 39.83 14.02
C SER A 253 -2.64 39.80 12.90
N GLN A 254 -3.84 39.28 13.28
CA GLN A 254 -5.21 39.84 13.12
C GLN A 254 -5.67 40.26 11.70
N SER A 255 -6.91 40.11 11.23
CA SER A 255 -8.21 39.70 11.77
C SER A 255 -9.25 39.79 10.62
N LYS A 256 -10.41 39.14 10.79
CA LYS A 256 -11.78 39.55 10.39
C LYS A 256 -12.58 38.52 9.57
N GLN A 257 -13.74 38.21 10.15
CA GLN A 257 -14.93 37.56 9.59
C GLN A 257 -15.39 38.20 8.28
N SER A 258 -16.06 37.39 7.45
CA SER A 258 -17.32 37.78 6.82
C SER A 258 -18.13 36.52 6.52
N GLU A 259 -19.30 36.41 7.16
CA GLU A 259 -20.39 35.54 6.75
C GLU A 259 -20.98 36.02 5.42
N SER A 260 -21.40 35.08 4.57
CA SER A 260 -22.57 35.29 3.73
C SER A 260 -23.31 33.97 3.52
N SER A 261 -24.50 33.91 4.10
CA SER A 261 -25.52 32.90 3.88
C SER A 261 -26.30 33.19 2.59
N SER A 262 -26.66 32.14 1.85
CA SER A 262 -27.84 32.16 0.99
C SER A 262 -28.55 30.79 1.03
N PRO A 263 -29.88 30.77 1.10
CA PRO A 263 -30.64 29.56 1.39
C PRO A 263 -31.01 28.84 0.09
N TYR A 264 -30.68 27.56 0.01
CA TYR A 264 -31.28 26.66 -0.98
C TYR A 264 -32.24 25.70 -0.29
N THR A 265 -33.52 25.92 -0.58
CA THR A 265 -34.65 25.06 -0.25
C THR A 265 -34.38 23.64 -0.75
N SER A 266 -34.40 22.66 0.14
CA SER A 266 -34.26 21.23 -0.21
C SER A 266 -35.59 20.50 0.02
N PRO A 267 -36.11 19.74 -0.97
CA PRO A 267 -37.20 18.78 -0.79
C PRO A 267 -36.68 17.47 -0.12
N PRO A 268 -37.56 16.50 0.20
CA PRO A 268 -37.61 15.79 1.48
C PRO A 268 -36.38 14.94 1.80
N GLU A 269 -36.13 14.76 3.10
CA GLU A 269 -34.99 14.08 3.72
C GLU A 269 -34.52 12.83 2.96
N ARG A 270 -33.39 12.96 2.27
CA ARG A 270 -32.53 11.83 1.86
C ARG A 270 -31.32 11.79 2.76
N ASN A 271 -31.02 10.60 3.27
CA ASN A 271 -29.95 10.29 4.21
C ASN A 271 -28.60 10.94 3.80
N PRO A 272 -27.89 11.66 4.70
CA PRO A 272 -26.71 12.48 4.36
C PRO A 272 -25.57 11.70 3.69
N VAL A 273 -25.35 10.45 4.09
CA VAL A 273 -24.37 9.52 3.48
C VAL A 273 -24.69 9.28 2.01
N PHE A 274 -25.98 9.11 1.65
CA PHE A 274 -26.38 8.91 0.27
C PHE A 274 -26.18 10.16 -0.59
N LYS A 275 -26.40 11.35 -0.01
CA LYS A 275 -26.09 12.62 -0.68
C LYS A 275 -24.59 12.74 -0.97
N ALA A 276 -23.73 12.47 0.03
CA ALA A 276 -22.29 12.52 -0.13
C ALA A 276 -21.78 11.53 -1.20
N ALA A 277 -22.28 10.30 -1.19
CA ALA A 277 -21.94 9.30 -2.21
C ALA A 277 -22.41 9.67 -3.63
N LEU A 278 -23.59 10.29 -3.77
CA LEU A 278 -24.07 10.79 -5.07
C LEU A 278 -23.24 11.96 -5.60
N LEU A 279 -22.73 12.82 -4.71
CA LEU A 279 -21.85 13.95 -5.08
C LEU A 279 -20.47 13.48 -5.56
N ILE A 280 -19.93 12.41 -4.97
CA ILE A 280 -18.66 11.81 -5.43
C ILE A 280 -18.84 11.13 -6.80
N GLY A 281 -20.01 10.53 -7.04
CA GLY A 281 -20.36 9.93 -8.33
C GLY A 281 -19.87 8.48 -8.49
N GLY A 282 -19.69 8.05 -9.74
CA GLY A 282 -19.09 6.74 -10.06
C GLY A 282 -19.75 5.53 -9.40
N ALA A 283 -18.93 4.62 -8.88
CA ALA A 283 -19.40 3.38 -8.25
C ALA A 283 -20.21 3.63 -6.97
N LEU A 284 -19.91 4.69 -6.22
CA LEU A 284 -20.66 5.08 -5.03
C LEU A 284 -22.09 5.51 -5.36
N ALA A 285 -22.28 6.32 -6.40
CA ALA A 285 -23.60 6.71 -6.86
C ALA A 285 -24.41 5.48 -7.35
N ALA A 286 -23.77 4.57 -8.09
CA ALA A 286 -24.40 3.33 -8.53
C ALA A 286 -24.84 2.45 -7.35
N LEU A 287 -24.00 2.31 -6.33
CA LEU A 287 -24.34 1.58 -5.11
C LEU A 287 -25.54 2.21 -4.39
N VAL A 288 -25.56 3.54 -4.22
CA VAL A 288 -26.68 4.23 -3.58
C VAL A 288 -27.99 4.07 -4.36
N VAL A 289 -27.95 4.21 -5.69
CA VAL A 289 -29.13 4.01 -6.53
C VAL A 289 -29.65 2.58 -6.40
N LEU A 290 -28.76 1.59 -6.37
CA LEU A 290 -29.12 0.18 -6.18
C LEU A 290 -29.79 -0.04 -4.81
N LEU A 291 -29.20 0.48 -3.72
CA LEU A 291 -29.76 0.37 -2.37
C LEU A 291 -31.14 1.05 -2.28
N ILE A 292 -31.32 2.22 -2.88
CA ILE A 292 -32.62 2.92 -2.90
C ILE A 292 -33.65 2.18 -3.75
N ALA A 293 -33.25 1.64 -4.91
CA ALA A 293 -34.15 0.95 -5.82
C ALA A 293 -34.70 -0.36 -5.25
N ILE A 294 -33.89 -1.07 -4.45
CA ILE A 294 -34.29 -2.34 -3.83
C ILE A 294 -34.89 -2.13 -2.43
N GLY A 295 -34.66 -0.98 -1.80
CA GLY A 295 -35.17 -0.66 -0.46
C GLY A 295 -36.61 -0.12 -0.45
N LYS A 296 -37.29 -0.15 -1.59
CA LYS A 296 -38.72 0.13 -1.75
C LYS A 296 -39.47 -1.18 -1.92
#